data_AF-A0A392PIS0-F1
#
_entry.id   AF-A0A392PIS0-F1
#
_cell.length_a   1.000
_cell.length_b   1.000
_cell.length_c   1.000
_cell.angle_alpha   90.00
_cell.angle_beta   90.00
_cell.angle_gamma   90.00
#
_symmetry.space_group_name_H-M   'P 1'
#
loop_
_entity.id
_entity.type
_entity.pdbx_description
1 polymer ?
#
loop_
_entity_poly.entity_id
_entity_poly.type
_entity_poly.pdbx_seq_one_letter_code
_entity_poly.pdbx_strand_id
1 'polypeptide(L)' 'QSLIVRGLFPMLADPRHPAESTSASNESILKVALDHGKALGVIKSHDRVVVCQKLGDASVVKIIELED' A
#
# COMPACT_ATOMS: atom_id res chain seq x y z
N GLN A 1 3.97 6.39 -16.04
CA GLN A 1 4.95 7.48 -15.87
C GLN A 1 4.61 8.18 -14.56
N SER A 2 5.35 7.89 -13.48
CA SER A 2 5.02 8.36 -12.12
C SER A 2 6.06 9.33 -11.54
N LEU A 3 7.30 9.29 -12.04
CA LEU A 3 8.44 10.03 -11.48
C LEU A 3 8.40 11.55 -11.69
N ILE A 4 7.49 12.06 -12.52
CA ILE A 4 7.29 13.51 -12.69
C ILE A 4 6.55 14.14 -11.50
N VAL A 5 5.97 13.33 -10.61
CA VAL A 5 5.16 13.80 -9.48
C VAL A 5 6.04 13.90 -8.22
N ARG A 6 6.13 15.10 -7.66
CA ARG A 6 6.85 15.35 -6.41
C ARG A 6 6.26 14.51 -5.28
N GLY A 7 7.13 13.85 -4.50
CA GLY A 7 6.74 13.09 -3.32
C GLY A 7 6.17 11.70 -3.62
N LEU A 8 6.13 11.27 -4.89
CA LEU A 8 5.70 9.94 -5.27
C LEU A 8 6.88 8.98 -5.32
N PHE A 9 6.79 7.89 -4.57
CA PHE A 9 7.74 6.77 -4.57
C PHE A 9 7.09 5.57 -5.28
N PRO A 10 7.24 5.44 -6.61
CA PRO A 10 6.59 4.36 -7.34
C PRO A 10 7.19 3.00 -6.95
N MET A 11 6.31 2.01 -6.77
CA MET A 11 6.67 0.63 -6.53
C MET A 11 5.91 -0.26 -7.50
N LEU A 12 6.56 -1.32 -7.97
CA LEU A 12 5.94 -2.32 -8.83
C LEU A 12 5.82 -3.61 -8.03
N ALA A 13 4.59 -4.05 -7.76
CA ALA A 13 4.34 -5.36 -7.17
C ALA A 13 4.67 -6.46 -8.19
N ASP A 14 5.17 -7.60 -7.72
CA ASP A 14 5.40 -8.77 -8.57
C ASP A 14 4.05 -9.23 -9.15
N PRO A 15 3.87 -9.31 -10.48
CA PRO A 15 2.61 -9.74 -11.08
C PRO A 15 2.24 -11.20 -10.76
N ARG A 16 3.16 -11.97 -10.20
CA ARG A 16 2.94 -13.35 -9.73
C ARG A 16 2.38 -13.41 -8.31
N HIS A 17 2.19 -12.26 -7.64
CA HIS A 17 1.48 -12.25 -6.37
C HIS A 17 0.07 -12.83 -6.59
N PRO A 18 -0.44 -13.67 -5.67
CA PRO A 18 -1.74 -14.30 -5.85
C PRO A 18 -2.82 -13.24 -6.04
N ALA A 19 -3.33 -13.12 -7.26
CA ALA A 19 -4.54 -12.35 -7.53
C ALA A 19 -5.72 -13.20 -7.09
N GLU A 20 -5.96 -13.30 -5.78
CA GLU A 20 -7.20 -13.90 -5.32
C GLU A 20 -8.35 -13.05 -5.84
N SER A 21 -9.28 -13.69 -6.55
CA SER A 21 -10.43 -13.11 -7.26
C SER A 21 -11.46 -12.45 -6.34
N THR A 22 -11.19 -12.43 -5.03
CA THR A 22 -11.99 -11.80 -3.99
C THR A 22 -11.20 -10.63 -3.40
N SER A 23 -11.88 -9.65 -2.84
CA SER A 23 -11.38 -8.40 -2.23
C SER A 23 -10.13 -8.46 -1.31
N ALA A 24 -9.61 -9.66 -1.00
CA ALA A 24 -8.43 -9.94 -0.19
C ALA A 24 -7.08 -9.62 -0.89
N SER A 25 -7.01 -9.57 -2.23
CA SER A 25 -5.74 -9.35 -2.94
C SER A 25 -5.08 -7.99 -2.64
N ASN A 26 -5.86 -6.96 -2.27
CA ASN A 26 -5.33 -5.63 -1.96
C ASN A 26 -4.53 -5.56 -0.65
N GLU A 27 -4.77 -6.46 0.31
CA GLU A 27 -4.06 -6.43 1.60
C GLU A 27 -2.60 -6.89 1.46
N SER A 28 -2.36 -7.90 0.62
CA SER A 28 -1.00 -8.39 0.33
C SER A 28 -0.12 -7.32 -0.34
N ILE A 29 -0.68 -6.59 -1.31
CA ILE A 29 0.03 -5.49 -2.01
C ILE A 29 0.24 -4.30 -1.06
N LEU A 30 -0.74 -3.99 -0.21
CA LEU A 30 -0.58 -2.98 0.83
C LEU A 30 0.59 -3.31 1.74
N LYS A 31 0.72 -4.56 2.18
CA LYS A 31 1.82 -5.01 3.03
C LYS A 31 3.19 -4.75 2.39
N VAL A 32 3.35 -5.02 1.08
CA VAL A 32 4.61 -4.72 0.36
C VAL A 32 4.96 -3.23 0.43
N ALA A 33 3.97 -2.34 0.26
CA ALA A 33 4.17 -0.90 0.37
C ALA A 33 4.57 -0.46 1.80
N LEU A 34 3.93 -1.05 2.82
CA LEU A 34 4.25 -0.79 4.22
C LEU A 34 5.65 -1.29 4.60
N ASP A 35 6.00 -2.51 4.20
CA ASP A 35 7.32 -3.09 4.48
C ASP A 35 8.43 -2.26 3.83
N HIS A 36 8.23 -1.80 2.59
CA HIS A 36 9.18 -0.92 1.91
C HIS A 36 9.31 0.44 2.62
N GLY A 37 8.20 1.03 3.06
CA GLY A 37 8.21 2.27 3.84
C GLY A 37 8.95 2.12 5.18
N LYS A 38 8.73 1.01 5.90
CA LYS A 38 9.44 0.67 7.15
C LYS A 38 10.93 0.51 6.88
N ALA A 39 11.31 -0.22 5.82
CA ALA A 39 12.71 -0.45 5.45
C ALA A 39 13.46 0.84 5.07
N LEU A 40 12.78 1.80 4.41
CA LEU A 40 13.35 3.12 4.11
C LEU A 40 13.30 4.10 5.29
N GLY A 41 12.69 3.71 6.42
CA GLY A 41 12.52 4.57 7.59
C GLY A 41 11.54 5.72 7.40
N VAL A 42 10.68 5.66 6.36
CA VAL A 42 9.66 6.67 6.05
C VAL A 42 8.47 6.56 7.00
N ILE A 43 8.17 5.36 7.47
CA ILE A 43 7.11 5.06 8.44
C ILE A 43 7.68 4.18 9.57
N LYS A 44 7.13 4.34 10.76
CA LYS A 44 7.50 3.61 11.98
C LYS A 44 6.28 2.98 12.62
N SER A 45 6.51 2.06 13.56
CA SER A 45 5.46 1.52 14.42
C SER A 45 4.69 2.65 15.10
N HIS A 46 3.38 2.48 15.23
CA HIS A 46 2.40 3.46 15.73
C HIS A 46 2.19 4.72 14.89
N ASP A 47 2.86 4.88 13.73
CA ASP A 47 2.48 5.93 12.79
C ASP A 47 1.09 5.64 12.22
N ARG A 48 0.37 6.71 11.88
CA ARG A 48 -0.92 6.61 11.19
C ARG A 48 -0.74 6.91 9.72
N VAL A 49 -1.17 6.00 8.85
CA VAL A 49 -1.06 6.15 7.40
C VAL A 49 -2.43 6.19 6.74
N VAL A 50 -2.56 6.98 5.69
CA VAL A 50 -3.76 7.05 4.87
C VAL A 50 -3.62 6.05 3.72
N VAL A 51 -4.60 5.17 3.60
CA VAL A 51 -4.64 4.12 2.58
C VAL A 51 -5.79 4.41 1.63
N CYS A 52 -5.45 4.65 0.37
CA CYS A 52 -6.39 4.85 -0.72
C CYS A 52 -6.41 3.60 -1.60
N GLN A 53 -7.54 2.91 -1.68
CA GLN A 53 -7.70 1.69 -2.47
C GLN A 53 -8.97 1.71 -3.30
N LYS A 54 -8.94 1.02 -4.42
CA LYS A 54 -10.14 0.62 -5.16
C LYS A 54 -10.49 -0.82 -4.78
N LEU A 55 -11.69 -1.04 -4.25
CA LEU A 55 -12.19 -2.35 -3.85
C LEU A 55 -13.45 -2.68 -4.66
N GLY A 56 -13.31 -3.54 -5.68
CA GLY A 56 -14.37 -3.69 -6.69
C GLY A 56 -14.65 -2.34 -7.36
N ASP A 57 -15.88 -1.84 -7.26
CA ASP A 57 -16.28 -0.53 -7.79
C ASP A 57 -16.24 0.60 -6.74
N ALA A 58 -15.91 0.28 -5.48
CA ALA A 58 -15.84 1.27 -4.42
C ALA A 58 -14.45 1.94 -4.36
N SER A 59 -14.44 3.26 -4.13
CA SER A 59 -13.24 4.00 -3.75
C SER A 59 -13.21 4.14 -2.24
N VAL A 60 -12.20 3.56 -1.60
CA VAL A 60 -12.12 3.44 -0.15
C VAL A 60 -10.89 4.19 0.36
N VAL A 61 -11.10 5.03 1.37
CA VAL A 61 -10.04 5.73 2.11
C VAL A 61 -10.12 5.30 3.56
N LYS A 62 -9.01 4.80 4.11
CA LYS A 62 -8.91 4.38 5.51
C LYS A 62 -7.68 5.04 6.15
N ILE A 63 -7.77 5.29 7.45
CA ILE A 63 -6.61 5.63 8.27
C ILE A 63 -6.32 4.39 9.11
N ILE A 64 -5.11 3.88 9.03
CA ILE A 64 -4.66 2.73 9.83
C ILE A 64 -3.50 3.15 10.71
N GLU A 65 -3.44 2.61 11.92
CA GLU A 65 -2.25 2.66 12.77
C GLU A 65 -1.36 1.48 12.41
N LEU A 66 -0.05 1.72 12.31
CA LEU A 66 0.91 0.68 12.03
C LEU A 66 1.24 -0.10 13.30
N GLU A 67 1.04 -1.40 13.25
CA GLU A 67 1.50 -2.33 14.28
C GLU A 67 3.03 -2.44 14.28
N ASP A 68 3.58 -2.94 15.38
CA ASP A 68 5.03 -3.15 15.57
C ASP A 68 5.65 -3.99 14.45
#